data_AF-A0AAV0FFT3-F1
#
_entry.id   AF-A0AAV0FFT3-F1
#
_cell.length_a   1.000
_cell.length_b   1.000
_cell.length_c   1.000
_cell.angle_alpha   90.00
_cell.angle_beta   90.00
_cell.angle_gamma   90.00
#
_symmetry.space_group_name_H-M   'P 1'
#
loop_
_entity.id
_entity.type
_entity.pdbx_description
1 polymer ?
#
loop_
_entity_poly.entity_id
_entity_poly.type
_entity_poly.pdbx_seq_one_letter_code
_entity_poly.pdbx_strand_id
1 'polypeptide(L)'
;MCEAFNGTICRARTRPLINTLEEIRCYVMERTYKKMHLMKNSRDQICPRIRKVFNKNIESSSRCMCIPSAVGNFQVTEEDDQYGVNLNQHTCGCRAWDLSGIPCRHAISGIAFLRDDPTKYVDTCYRRETHSLSYSRGLPPINGYLMWPSVPGSNIKPPPHKVIPGRPKKNRAKSKDERSELPRDPNKLPKNGVKMKCWNCNTYGHNTRTCKQPREVNTAVSTKVFIMFIETERQDEENNFCYYTINVFRRT
;
A
#
# COMPACT_ATOMS: atom_id res chain seq x y z
N MET A 1 -6.68 -8.89 0.20
CA MET A 1 -5.75 -7.79 -0.16
C MET A 1 -4.34 -8.20 0.23
N CYS A 2 -3.34 -7.95 -0.62
CA CYS A 2 -1.95 -8.35 -0.39
C CYS A 2 -1.22 -7.34 0.53
N GLU A 3 -0.42 -7.83 1.48
CA GLU A 3 0.35 -7.01 2.42
C GLU A 3 1.26 -5.98 1.73
N ALA A 4 1.88 -6.35 0.62
CA ALA A 4 2.76 -5.46 -0.14
C ALA A 4 2.02 -4.24 -0.72
N PHE A 5 0.77 -4.44 -1.16
CA PHE A 5 -0.06 -3.33 -1.63
C PHE A 5 -0.48 -2.43 -0.47
N ASN A 6 -0.90 -3.03 0.65
CA ASN A 6 -1.27 -2.30 1.87
C ASN A 6 -0.11 -1.45 2.41
N GLY A 7 1.12 -1.99 2.39
CA GLY A 7 2.32 -1.25 2.77
C GLY A 7 2.58 -0.05 1.84
N THR A 8 2.32 -0.21 0.54
CA THR A 8 2.52 0.87 -0.43
C THR A 8 1.53 2.02 -0.22
N ILE A 9 0.25 1.71 0.02
CA ILE A 9 -0.80 2.74 0.13
C ILE A 9 -0.96 3.29 1.56
N CYS A 10 -0.08 2.92 2.49
CA CYS A 10 -0.20 3.31 3.90
C CYS A 10 -0.26 4.83 4.08
N ARG A 11 0.60 5.58 3.37
CA ARG A 11 0.58 7.06 3.38
C ARG A 11 -0.65 7.64 2.71
N ALA A 12 -1.09 7.07 1.59
CA ALA A 12 -2.29 7.53 0.89
C ALA A 12 -3.54 7.42 1.79
N ARG A 13 -3.62 6.38 2.62
CA ARG A 13 -4.75 6.13 3.53
C ARG A 13 -4.88 7.13 4.68
N THR A 14 -3.86 7.94 4.96
CA THR A 14 -3.93 8.98 5.99
C THR A 14 -4.46 10.31 5.43
N ARG A 15 -4.66 10.41 4.12
CA ARG A 15 -5.11 11.62 3.43
C ARG A 15 -6.64 11.62 3.25
N PRO A 16 -7.26 12.78 2.93
CA PRO A 16 -8.66 12.84 2.53
C PRO A 16 -8.96 11.91 1.35
N LEU A 17 -10.18 11.39 1.28
CA LEU A 17 -10.59 10.36 0.32
C LEU A 17 -10.18 10.65 -1.12
N ILE A 18 -10.39 11.88 -1.60
CA ILE A 18 -10.06 12.29 -2.96
C ILE A 18 -8.54 12.15 -3.20
N ASN A 19 -7.72 12.67 -2.29
CA ASN A 19 -6.26 12.59 -2.38
C ASN A 19 -5.77 11.14 -2.26
N THR A 20 -6.40 10.31 -1.42
CA THR A 20 -6.09 8.87 -1.33
C THR A 20 -6.30 8.17 -2.66
N LEU A 21 -7.45 8.40 -3.30
CA LEU A 21 -7.79 7.79 -4.58
C LEU A 21 -6.84 8.26 -5.68
N GLU A 22 -6.52 9.55 -5.71
CA GLU A 22 -5.60 10.12 -6.69
C GLU A 22 -4.17 9.59 -6.54
N GLU A 23 -3.68 9.44 -5.31
CA GLU A 23 -2.36 8.83 -5.07
C GLU A 23 -2.31 7.36 -5.48
N ILE A 24 -3.35 6.58 -5.17
CA ILE A 24 -3.43 5.18 -5.58
C ILE A 24 -3.46 5.10 -7.11
N ARG A 25 -4.24 5.98 -7.78
CA ARG A 25 -4.32 6.05 -9.23
C ARG A 25 -2.95 6.37 -9.85
N CYS A 26 -2.29 7.42 -9.39
CA CYS A 26 -0.96 7.83 -9.86
C CYS A 26 0.08 6.72 -9.63
N TYR A 27 0.06 6.07 -8.46
CA TYR A 27 0.92 4.94 -8.16
C TYR A 27 0.71 3.78 -9.13
N VAL A 28 -0.54 3.38 -9.37
CA VAL A 28 -0.84 2.27 -10.30
C VAL A 28 -0.46 2.64 -11.73
N MET A 29 -0.75 3.87 -12.15
CA MET A 29 -0.40 4.39 -13.48
C MET A 29 1.12 4.35 -13.71
N GLU A 30 1.90 4.92 -12.79
CA GLU A 30 3.37 4.94 -12.87
C GLU A 30 3.95 3.53 -12.80
N ARG A 31 3.42 2.67 -11.92
CA ARG A 31 3.85 1.27 -11.77
C ARG A 31 3.62 0.49 -13.06
N THR A 32 2.44 0.61 -13.67
CA THR A 32 2.10 -0.06 -14.94
C THR A 32 3.03 0.41 -16.05
N TYR A 33 3.27 1.72 -16.16
CA TYR A 33 4.22 2.28 -17.12
C TYR A 33 5.64 1.73 -16.93
N LYS A 34 6.17 1.76 -15.70
CA LYS A 34 7.50 1.21 -15.36
C LYS A 34 7.60 -0.28 -15.70
N LYS A 35 6.55 -1.05 -15.43
CA LYS A 35 6.52 -2.50 -15.73
C LYS A 35 6.51 -2.75 -17.23
N MET A 36 5.68 -2.04 -17.99
CA MET A 36 5.68 -2.13 -19.45
C MET A 36 7.07 -1.79 -20.02
N HIS A 37 7.67 -0.69 -19.55
CA HIS A 37 8.96 -0.22 -20.04
C HIS A 37 10.13 -1.17 -19.70
N LEU A 38 10.07 -1.85 -18.55
CA LEU A 38 11.10 -2.81 -18.11
C LEU A 38 11.40 -3.88 -19.17
N MET A 39 10.38 -4.35 -19.88
CA MET A 39 10.54 -5.41 -20.88
C MET A 39 10.86 -4.89 -22.28
N LYS A 40 10.65 -3.59 -22.56
CA LYS A 40 10.89 -2.99 -23.88
C LYS A 40 12.36 -3.14 -24.33
N ASN A 41 13.29 -2.99 -23.40
CA ASN A 41 14.73 -3.07 -23.68
C ASN A 41 15.34 -4.44 -23.33
N SER A 42 14.54 -5.41 -22.88
CA SER A 42 15.03 -6.74 -22.51
C SER A 42 15.23 -7.59 -23.76
N ARG A 43 16.45 -8.16 -23.90
CA ARG A 43 16.79 -9.16 -24.93
C ARG A 43 16.38 -10.57 -24.52
N ASP A 44 16.15 -10.79 -23.23
CA ASP A 44 15.77 -12.09 -22.68
C ASP A 44 14.29 -12.39 -22.92
N GLN A 45 13.98 -13.66 -23.21
CA GLN A 45 12.62 -14.17 -23.38
C GLN A 45 11.89 -14.27 -22.04
N ILE A 46 12.62 -14.35 -20.92
CA ILE A 46 12.08 -14.51 -19.57
C ILE A 46 12.22 -13.20 -18.79
N CYS A 47 11.26 -12.91 -17.90
CA CYS A 47 11.34 -11.75 -17.02
C CYS A 47 12.63 -11.74 -16.16
N PRO A 48 13.31 -10.59 -15.97
CA PRO A 48 14.61 -10.52 -15.29
C PRO A 48 14.64 -11.10 -13.86
N ARG A 49 13.56 -10.91 -13.09
CA ARG A 49 13.45 -11.47 -11.74
C ARG A 49 13.42 -12.99 -11.76
N ILE A 50 12.69 -13.56 -12.73
CA ILE A 50 12.52 -15.00 -12.89
C ILE A 50 13.82 -15.61 -13.42
N ARG A 51 14.50 -14.94 -14.36
CA ARG A 51 15.83 -15.34 -14.84
C ARG A 51 16.83 -15.52 -13.70
N LYS A 52 16.85 -14.61 -12.72
CA LYS A 52 17.74 -14.74 -11.55
C LYS A 52 17.45 -16.00 -10.72
N VAL A 53 16.18 -16.30 -10.46
CA VAL A 53 15.77 -17.52 -9.74
C VAL A 53 16.13 -18.77 -10.55
N PHE A 54 15.84 -18.73 -11.85
CA PHE A 54 16.11 -19.82 -12.78
C PHE A 54 17.60 -20.13 -12.88
N ASN A 55 18.47 -19.13 -13.00
CA ASN A 55 19.93 -19.33 -13.04
C ASN A 55 20.44 -19.94 -11.73
N LYS A 56 19.91 -19.53 -10.57
CA LYS A 56 20.25 -20.15 -9.28
C LYS A 56 19.85 -21.64 -9.25
N ASN A 57 18.70 -21.99 -9.84
CA ASN A 57 18.29 -23.38 -9.95
C ASN A 57 19.21 -24.18 -10.89
N ILE A 58 19.69 -23.58 -11.98
CA ILE A 58 20.69 -24.18 -12.88
C ILE A 58 22.01 -24.43 -12.13
N GLU A 59 22.53 -23.44 -11.41
CA GLU A 59 23.77 -23.60 -10.64
C GLU A 59 23.63 -24.74 -9.60
N SER A 60 22.46 -24.82 -8.96
CA SER A 60 22.18 -25.84 -7.94
C SER A 60 21.91 -27.23 -8.53
N SER A 61 21.54 -27.36 -9.81
CA SER A 61 21.25 -28.66 -10.42
C SER A 61 22.50 -29.53 -10.58
N SER A 62 23.70 -28.93 -10.49
CA SER A 62 24.98 -29.65 -10.48
C SER A 62 25.12 -30.65 -9.32
N ARG A 63 24.34 -30.47 -8.24
CA ARG A 63 24.33 -31.36 -7.06
C ARG A 63 23.36 -32.54 -7.19
N CYS A 64 22.57 -32.56 -8.28
CA CYS A 64 21.50 -33.52 -8.48
C CYS A 64 21.97 -34.65 -9.40
N MET A 65 21.84 -35.89 -8.93
CA MET A 65 22.09 -37.09 -9.74
C MET A 65 20.77 -37.60 -10.31
N CYS A 66 20.67 -37.66 -11.63
CA CYS A 66 19.44 -38.00 -12.33
C CYS A 66 19.50 -39.39 -12.95
N ILE A 67 18.46 -40.20 -12.71
CA ILE A 67 18.29 -41.53 -13.29
C ILE A 67 16.94 -41.54 -14.04
N PRO A 68 16.92 -41.87 -15.35
CA PRO A 68 15.67 -42.01 -16.09
C PRO A 68 14.90 -43.24 -15.62
N SER A 69 13.59 -43.08 -15.38
CA SER A 69 12.68 -44.19 -15.04
C SER A 69 11.80 -44.59 -16.22
N ALA A 70 11.26 -43.60 -16.93
CA ALA A 70 10.47 -43.78 -18.15
C ALA A 70 10.59 -42.54 -19.04
N VAL A 71 9.97 -42.55 -20.22
CA VAL A 71 9.98 -41.37 -21.12
C VAL A 71 9.41 -40.15 -20.40
N GLY A 72 10.25 -39.13 -20.19
CA GLY A 72 9.89 -37.91 -19.47
C GLY A 72 9.79 -38.02 -17.95
N ASN A 73 10.09 -39.19 -17.35
CA ASN A 73 10.07 -39.41 -15.91
C ASN A 73 11.46 -39.75 -15.37
N PHE A 74 11.84 -39.09 -14.29
CA PHE A 74 13.16 -39.21 -13.69
C PHE A 74 13.06 -39.37 -12.18
N GLN A 75 13.96 -40.17 -11.63
CA GLN A 75 14.28 -40.16 -10.22
C GLN A 75 15.56 -39.34 -10.04
N VAL A 76 15.47 -38.27 -9.26
CA VAL A 76 16.60 -37.38 -9.01
C VAL A 76 16.97 -37.45 -7.54
N THR A 77 18.22 -37.84 -7.28
CA THR A 77 18.79 -37.87 -5.94
C THR A 77 19.54 -36.57 -5.68
N GLU A 78 19.31 -35.95 -4.53
CA GLU A 78 20.09 -34.82 -4.03
C GLU A 78 20.43 -35.13 -2.58
N GLU A 79 21.73 -35.22 -2.28
CA GLU A 79 22.21 -35.66 -0.96
C GLU A 79 21.58 -37.03 -0.59
N ASP A 80 20.86 -37.10 0.53
CA ASP A 80 20.22 -38.33 1.03
C ASP A 80 18.73 -38.47 0.60
N ASP A 81 18.19 -37.48 -0.13
CA ASP A 81 16.79 -37.44 -0.55
C ASP A 81 16.59 -37.81 -2.03
N GLN A 82 15.39 -38.28 -2.36
CA GLN A 82 14.98 -38.64 -3.72
C GLN A 82 13.70 -37.93 -4.14
N TYR A 83 13.68 -37.47 -5.39
CA TYR A 83 12.60 -36.68 -5.97
C TYR A 83 12.17 -37.29 -7.31
N GLY A 84 10.88 -37.64 -7.42
CA GLY A 84 10.28 -37.97 -8.70
C GLY A 84 10.02 -36.70 -9.52
N VAL A 85 10.48 -36.67 -10.77
CA VAL A 85 10.31 -35.56 -11.70
C VAL A 85 9.56 -36.04 -12.94
N ASN A 86 8.52 -35.33 -13.34
CA ASN A 86 7.80 -35.57 -14.59
C ASN A 86 7.86 -34.33 -15.47
N LEU A 87 8.62 -34.41 -16.56
CA LEU A 87 8.84 -33.30 -17.49
C LEU A 87 7.64 -33.02 -18.40
N ASN A 88 6.73 -33.97 -18.60
CA ASN A 88 5.54 -33.75 -19.42
C ASN A 88 4.44 -33.03 -18.63
N GLN A 89 4.36 -33.31 -17.33
CA GLN A 89 3.38 -32.70 -16.43
C GLN A 89 3.90 -31.42 -15.75
N HIS A 90 5.18 -31.10 -15.92
CA HIS A 90 5.86 -29.99 -15.25
C HIS A 90 5.80 -30.11 -13.71
N THR A 91 5.99 -31.31 -13.19
CA THR A 91 5.88 -31.60 -11.74
C THR A 91 7.17 -32.16 -11.16
N CYS A 92 7.37 -31.91 -9.87
CA CYS A 92 8.49 -32.47 -9.11
C CYS A 92 8.08 -32.79 -7.67
N GLY A 93 8.62 -33.86 -7.09
CA GLY A 93 8.42 -34.23 -5.69
C GLY A 93 8.75 -33.10 -4.70
N CYS A 94 9.64 -32.17 -5.04
CA CYS A 94 9.93 -31.01 -4.21
C CYS A 94 8.86 -29.90 -4.26
N ARG A 95 7.85 -30.04 -5.14
CA ARG A 95 6.70 -29.13 -5.37
C ARG A 95 7.05 -27.71 -5.82
N ALA A 96 8.32 -27.37 -5.92
CA ALA A 96 8.75 -26.03 -6.29
C ALA A 96 8.33 -25.69 -7.72
N TRP A 97 8.40 -26.64 -8.65
CA TRP A 97 7.98 -26.43 -10.04
C TRP A 97 6.47 -26.31 -10.15
N ASP A 98 5.73 -27.20 -9.48
CA ASP A 98 4.28 -27.23 -9.43
C ASP A 98 3.67 -25.91 -8.94
N LEU A 99 4.29 -25.31 -7.92
CA LEU A 99 3.80 -24.08 -7.30
C LEU A 99 4.24 -22.82 -8.05
N SER A 100 5.42 -22.83 -8.64
CA SER A 100 6.01 -21.63 -9.23
C SER A 100 5.94 -21.58 -10.74
N GLY A 101 5.71 -22.68 -11.45
CA GLY A 101 5.85 -22.76 -12.91
C GLY A 101 7.29 -22.56 -13.41
N ILE A 102 8.28 -22.54 -12.51
CA ILE A 102 9.71 -22.42 -12.82
C ILE A 102 10.37 -23.77 -12.55
N PRO A 103 11.08 -24.37 -13.53
CA PRO A 103 11.82 -25.61 -13.31
C PRO A 103 12.73 -25.49 -12.08
N CYS A 104 12.55 -26.42 -11.15
CA CYS A 104 13.42 -26.55 -9.98
C CYS A 104 14.75 -27.19 -10.38
N ARG A 105 15.74 -27.19 -9.48
CA ARG A 105 17.05 -27.80 -9.72
C ARG A 105 16.96 -29.28 -10.12
N HIS A 106 16.02 -30.04 -9.55
CA HIS A 106 15.79 -31.44 -9.90
C HIS A 106 15.25 -31.59 -11.33
N ALA A 107 14.26 -30.77 -11.69
CA ALA A 107 13.70 -30.73 -13.04
C ALA A 107 14.77 -30.37 -14.08
N ILE A 108 15.62 -29.39 -13.77
CA ILE A 108 16.72 -28.98 -14.64
C ILE A 108 17.73 -30.13 -14.84
N SER A 109 18.01 -30.92 -13.81
CA SER A 109 18.87 -32.11 -13.95
C SER A 109 18.24 -33.15 -14.91
N GLY A 110 16.93 -33.39 -14.82
CA GLY A 110 16.19 -34.21 -15.78
C GLY A 110 16.22 -33.68 -17.22
N ILE A 111 16.04 -32.37 -17.39
CA ILE A 111 16.11 -31.72 -18.71
C ILE A 111 17.53 -31.80 -19.30
N ALA A 112 18.55 -31.59 -18.46
CA ALA A 112 19.95 -31.69 -18.86
C ALA A 112 20.31 -33.11 -19.32
N PHE A 113 19.74 -34.15 -18.69
CA PHE A 113 19.88 -35.54 -19.15
C PHE A 113 19.37 -35.73 -20.59
N LEU A 114 18.25 -35.10 -20.95
CA LEU A 114 17.70 -35.11 -22.31
C LEU A 114 18.43 -34.17 -23.29
N ARG A 115 19.41 -33.37 -22.81
CA ARG A 115 20.11 -32.34 -23.59
C ARG A 115 19.17 -31.31 -24.23
N ASP A 116 18.02 -31.07 -23.60
CA ASP A 116 17.07 -30.05 -24.06
C ASP A 116 17.30 -28.71 -23.34
N ASP A 117 16.71 -27.65 -23.88
CA ASP A 117 16.82 -26.30 -23.32
C ASP A 117 15.82 -26.11 -22.15
N PRO A 118 16.31 -25.91 -20.91
CA PRO A 118 15.44 -25.76 -19.75
C PRO A 118 14.59 -24.48 -19.80
N THR A 119 14.91 -23.50 -20.64
CA THR A 119 14.08 -22.29 -20.78
C THR A 119 12.72 -22.56 -21.41
N LYS A 120 12.59 -23.63 -22.21
CA LYS A 120 11.32 -24.05 -22.84
C LYS A 120 10.27 -24.51 -21.81
N TYR A 121 10.74 -24.99 -20.66
CA TYR A 121 9.93 -25.56 -19.58
C TYR A 121 9.47 -24.50 -18.55
N VAL A 122 9.86 -23.24 -18.74
CA VAL A 122 9.38 -22.12 -17.92
C VAL A 122 7.98 -21.72 -18.37
N ASP A 123 7.10 -21.53 -17.40
CA ASP A 123 5.70 -21.18 -17.67
C ASP A 123 5.56 -19.91 -18.52
N THR A 124 4.59 -19.95 -19.43
CA THR A 124 4.28 -18.87 -20.36
C THR A 124 3.96 -17.54 -19.68
N CYS A 125 3.48 -17.54 -18.43
CA CYS A 125 3.19 -16.33 -17.65
C CYS A 125 4.43 -15.48 -17.37
N TYR A 126 5.64 -16.07 -17.41
CA TYR A 126 6.91 -15.36 -17.20
C TYR A 126 7.59 -14.93 -18.50
N ARG A 127 6.98 -15.23 -19.65
CA ARG A 127 7.50 -14.79 -20.95
C ARG A 127 7.34 -13.28 -21.11
N ARG A 128 8.30 -12.69 -21.81
CA ARG A 128 8.34 -11.27 -22.16
C ARG A 128 7.07 -10.80 -22.86
N GLU A 129 6.52 -11.63 -23.75
CA GLU A 129 5.30 -11.34 -24.51
C GLU A 129 4.09 -11.24 -23.58
N THR A 130 3.85 -12.25 -22.75
CA THR A 130 2.78 -12.28 -21.75
C THR A 130 2.89 -11.14 -20.76
N HIS A 131 4.11 -10.84 -20.28
CA HIS A 131 4.36 -9.70 -19.41
C HIS A 131 4.01 -8.38 -20.11
N SER A 132 4.48 -8.18 -21.34
CA SER A 132 4.20 -6.95 -22.11
C SER A 132 2.70 -6.78 -22.36
N LEU A 133 2.00 -7.87 -22.70
CA LEU A 133 0.55 -7.87 -22.90
C LEU A 133 -0.19 -7.50 -21.61
N SER A 134 0.23 -8.06 -20.47
CA SER A 134 -0.39 -7.80 -19.15
C SER A 134 -0.33 -6.33 -18.73
N TYR A 135 0.70 -5.59 -19.17
CA TYR A 135 0.88 -4.16 -18.87
C TYR A 135 0.65 -3.24 -20.07
N SER A 136 0.11 -3.76 -21.18
CA SER A 136 -0.13 -2.98 -22.40
C SER A 136 -1.19 -1.90 -22.23
N ARG A 137 -2.16 -2.11 -21.34
CA ARG A 137 -3.26 -1.18 -21.06
C ARG A 137 -2.97 -0.35 -19.81
N GLY A 138 -2.40 0.84 -20.02
CA GLY A 138 -2.20 1.83 -18.98
C GLY A 138 -3.51 2.48 -18.52
N LEU A 139 -3.51 3.03 -17.31
CA LEU A 139 -4.59 3.91 -16.86
C LEU A 139 -4.52 5.23 -17.64
N PRO A 140 -5.66 5.77 -18.12
CA PRO A 140 -5.67 7.05 -18.81
C PRO A 140 -5.33 8.20 -17.83
N PRO A 141 -4.74 9.29 -18.33
CA PRO A 141 -4.61 10.50 -17.55
C PRO A 141 -6.00 11.08 -17.24
N ILE A 142 -6.14 11.72 -16.08
CA ILE A 142 -7.35 12.42 -15.67
C ILE A 142 -6.96 13.89 -15.46
N ASN A 143 -7.83 14.80 -15.88
CA ASN A 143 -7.64 16.22 -15.63
C ASN A 143 -7.67 16.54 -14.12
N GLY A 144 -7.19 17.71 -13.73
CA GLY A 144 -7.32 18.19 -12.34
C GLY A 144 -8.77 18.53 -11.97
N TYR A 145 -9.04 18.65 -10.67
CA TYR A 145 -10.41 18.84 -10.13
C TYR A 145 -11.17 20.02 -10.75
N LEU A 146 -10.45 21.10 -11.12
CA LEU A 146 -11.01 22.31 -11.74
C LEU A 146 -11.65 22.05 -13.11
N MET A 147 -11.23 20.97 -13.78
CA MET A 147 -11.66 20.61 -15.13
C MET A 147 -12.60 19.40 -15.13
N TRP A 148 -13.01 18.90 -13.95
CA TRP A 148 -13.92 17.77 -13.88
C TRP A 148 -15.33 18.19 -14.30
N PRO A 149 -16.03 17.36 -15.10
CA PRO A 149 -17.39 17.66 -15.50
C PRO A 149 -18.30 17.66 -14.27
N SER A 150 -19.25 18.61 -14.24
CA SER A 150 -20.29 18.60 -13.21
C SER A 150 -21.20 17.39 -13.45
N VAL A 151 -21.35 16.55 -12.43
CA VAL A 151 -22.23 15.38 -12.49
C VAL A 151 -23.60 15.72 -11.91
N PRO A 152 -24.71 15.37 -12.59
CA PRO A 152 -26.03 15.57 -12.03
C PRO A 152 -26.22 14.68 -10.80
N GLY A 153 -26.55 15.27 -9.65
CA GLY A 153 -26.74 14.55 -8.39
C GLY A 153 -26.74 15.47 -7.17
N SER A 154 -27.12 14.93 -6.01
CA SER A 154 -27.04 15.65 -4.74
C SER A 154 -25.60 15.68 -4.24
N ASN A 155 -25.14 16.87 -3.80
CA ASN A 155 -23.86 17.00 -3.11
C ASN A 155 -23.76 15.99 -1.97
N ILE A 156 -22.68 15.21 -1.95
CA ILE A 156 -22.40 14.25 -0.89
C ILE A 156 -22.20 15.03 0.40
N LYS A 157 -23.15 14.92 1.33
CA LYS A 157 -23.04 15.54 2.64
C LYS A 157 -21.96 14.82 3.46
N PRO A 158 -21.17 15.55 4.27
CA PRO A 158 -20.22 14.90 5.17
C PRO A 158 -20.97 13.91 6.08
N PRO A 159 -20.32 12.81 6.49
CA PRO A 159 -20.91 11.88 7.44
C PRO A 159 -21.40 12.65 8.68
N PRO A 160 -22.60 12.36 9.20
CA PRO A 160 -23.09 13.02 10.40
C PRO A 160 -22.09 12.78 11.53
N HIS A 161 -21.67 13.87 12.18
CA HIS A 161 -20.72 13.80 13.29
C HIS A 161 -21.31 12.94 14.42
N LYS A 162 -20.76 11.73 14.61
CA LYS A 162 -21.12 10.87 15.74
C LYS A 162 -20.19 11.17 16.90
N VAL A 163 -20.77 11.52 18.05
CA VAL A 163 -20.02 11.55 19.31
C VAL A 163 -19.74 10.10 19.67
N ILE A 164 -18.50 9.67 19.42
CA ILE A 164 -18.05 8.33 19.84
C ILE A 164 -18.03 8.32 21.38
N PRO A 165 -18.55 7.29 22.06
CA PRO A 165 -18.39 7.13 23.50
C PRO A 165 -16.91 7.28 23.84
N GLY A 166 -16.58 8.31 24.62
CA GLY A 166 -15.20 8.55 25.01
C GLY A 166 -14.65 7.35 25.77
N ARG A 167 -13.31 7.24 25.82
CA ARG A 167 -12.61 6.22 26.62
C ARG A 167 -13.24 6.13 28.03
N PRO A 168 -13.63 4.94 28.50
CA PRO A 168 -14.16 4.76 29.84
C PRO A 168 -13.25 5.44 30.88
N LYS A 169 -13.84 6.21 31.80
CA LYS A 169 -13.07 6.88 32.84
C LYS A 169 -12.38 5.81 33.68
N LYS A 170 -11.05 5.92 33.83
CA LYS A 170 -10.27 5.05 34.73
C LYS A 170 -10.74 5.15 36.19
N ASN A 171 -11.22 6.32 36.58
CA ASN A 171 -11.69 6.56 37.94
C ASN A 171 -13.21 6.42 38.00
N ARG A 172 -13.68 5.67 39.01
CA ARG A 172 -15.09 5.57 39.37
C ARG A 172 -15.68 6.97 39.57
N ALA A 173 -16.89 7.20 39.08
CA ALA A 173 -17.64 8.40 39.41
C ALA A 173 -18.05 8.32 40.89
N LYS A 174 -17.58 9.26 41.72
CA LYS A 174 -18.02 9.39 43.11
C LYS A 174 -19.51 9.73 43.17
N SER A 175 -20.24 9.13 44.11
CA SER A 175 -21.65 9.46 44.38
C SER A 175 -21.79 10.88 44.95
N LYS A 176 -23.03 11.39 45.06
CA LYS A 176 -23.28 12.73 45.64
C LYS A 176 -22.77 12.82 47.08
N ASP A 177 -22.91 11.74 47.85
CA ASP A 177 -22.55 11.68 49.27
C ASP A 177 -21.03 11.53 49.49
N GLU A 178 -20.29 11.08 48.47
CA GLU A 178 -18.82 10.96 48.50
C GLU A 178 -18.08 12.24 48.07
N ARG A 179 -18.81 13.29 47.70
CA ARG A 179 -18.22 14.57 47.28
C ARG A 179 -17.93 15.41 48.52
N SER A 180 -16.67 15.51 48.92
CA SER A 180 -16.27 16.41 50.01
C SER A 180 -16.72 17.85 49.68
N GLU A 181 -17.36 18.51 50.65
CA GLU A 181 -17.74 19.93 50.55
C GLU A 181 -16.50 20.85 50.57
N LEU A 182 -15.37 20.32 51.05
CA LEU A 182 -14.10 21.02 51.09
C LEU A 182 -13.40 20.99 49.73
N PRO A 183 -12.88 22.13 49.24
CA PRO A 183 -12.02 22.19 48.06
C PRO A 183 -10.80 21.27 48.21
N ARG A 184 -10.42 20.58 47.12
CA ARG A 184 -9.17 19.78 47.07
C ARG A 184 -7.89 20.60 47.19
N ASP A 185 -8.01 21.93 47.10
CA ASP A 185 -6.94 22.89 47.05
C ASP A 185 -7.35 24.06 47.97
N PRO A 186 -6.61 24.33 49.06
CA PRO A 186 -6.95 25.38 50.03
C PRO A 186 -7.07 26.77 49.40
N ASN A 187 -6.45 27.02 48.24
CA ASN A 187 -6.49 28.30 47.55
C ASN A 187 -7.62 28.42 46.51
N LYS A 188 -8.53 27.44 46.41
CA LYS A 188 -9.65 27.47 45.46
C LYS A 188 -10.99 27.56 46.17
N LEU A 189 -11.71 28.64 45.91
CA LEU A 189 -13.10 28.79 46.34
C LEU A 189 -13.98 27.69 45.72
N PRO A 190 -14.92 27.09 46.49
CA PRO A 190 -15.87 26.13 45.96
C PRO A 190 -16.77 26.80 44.91
N LYS A 191 -16.88 26.19 43.72
CA LYS A 191 -17.75 26.69 42.62
C LYS A 191 -19.24 26.39 42.84
N ASN A 192 -19.67 26.27 44.09
CA ASN A 192 -21.07 26.01 44.40
C ASN A 192 -21.88 27.28 44.14
N GLY A 193 -22.91 27.20 43.28
CA GLY A 193 -23.80 28.32 42.93
C GLY A 193 -23.37 29.20 41.75
N VAL A 194 -22.19 28.98 41.14
CA VAL A 194 -21.74 29.79 39.99
C VAL A 194 -22.54 29.43 38.73
N LYS A 195 -23.37 30.36 38.25
CA LYS A 195 -24.08 30.23 36.97
C LYS A 195 -23.07 30.35 35.82
N MET A 196 -22.65 29.22 35.27
CA MET A 196 -21.78 29.18 34.09
C MET A 196 -22.56 29.63 32.85
N LYS A 197 -21.99 30.57 32.09
CA LYS A 197 -22.49 31.00 30.77
C LYS A 197 -21.87 30.13 29.69
N CYS A 198 -22.69 29.56 28.82
CA CYS A 198 -22.23 28.79 27.68
C CYS A 198 -21.59 29.72 26.64
N TRP A 199 -20.38 29.43 26.17
CA TRP A 199 -19.72 30.28 25.17
C TRP A 199 -20.30 30.12 23.76
N ASN A 200 -20.98 28.99 23.48
CA ASN A 200 -21.61 28.74 22.18
C ASN A 200 -22.93 29.47 21.98
N CYS A 201 -23.77 29.51 23.02
CA CYS A 201 -25.13 30.05 22.92
C CYS A 201 -25.39 31.23 23.87
N ASN A 202 -24.37 31.66 24.61
CA ASN A 202 -24.41 32.76 25.57
C ASN A 202 -25.49 32.66 26.66
N THR A 203 -26.09 31.49 26.87
CA THR A 203 -27.11 31.28 27.91
C THR A 203 -26.53 30.62 29.17
N TYR A 204 -27.17 30.86 30.32
CA TYR A 204 -26.74 30.32 31.62
C TYR A 204 -27.33 28.93 31.88
N GLY A 205 -26.63 28.13 32.70
CA GLY A 205 -27.14 26.83 33.20
C GLY A 205 -26.56 25.59 32.52
N HIS A 206 -25.74 25.76 31.47
CA HIS A 206 -24.97 24.68 30.86
C HIS A 206 -23.65 25.20 30.30
N ASN A 207 -22.73 24.30 29.93
CA ASN A 207 -21.45 24.67 29.32
C ASN A 207 -21.42 24.31 27.83
N THR A 208 -20.41 24.78 27.11
CA THR A 208 -20.21 24.53 25.67
C THR A 208 -20.16 23.03 25.31
N ARG A 209 -19.82 22.15 26.26
CA ARG A 209 -19.76 20.69 26.02
C ARG A 209 -21.14 20.03 26.10
N THR A 210 -22.08 20.62 26.82
CA THR A 210 -23.46 20.11 26.98
C THR A 210 -24.48 20.99 26.26
N CYS A 211 -24.01 21.93 25.42
CA CYS A 211 -24.87 22.79 24.62
C CYS A 211 -25.58 21.98 23.53
N LYS A 212 -26.90 22.17 23.41
CA LYS A 212 -27.74 21.51 22.40
C LYS A 212 -27.73 22.25 21.05
N GLN A 213 -27.23 23.48 21.01
CA GLN A 213 -27.14 24.24 19.76
C GLN A 213 -25.91 23.78 18.95
N PRO A 214 -25.98 23.81 17.61
CA PRO A 214 -24.82 23.59 16.75
C PRO A 214 -23.67 24.49 17.18
N ARG A 215 -22.44 23.99 17.11
CA ARG A 215 -21.29 24.86 17.40
C ARG A 215 -21.18 25.91 16.31
N GLU A 216 -21.17 27.18 16.68
CA GLU A 216 -20.74 28.22 15.77
C GLU A 216 -19.26 27.97 15.45
N VAL A 217 -19.00 27.45 14.25
CA VAL A 217 -17.65 27.39 13.71
C VAL A 217 -17.33 28.83 13.30
N ASN A 218 -16.52 29.55 14.07
CA ASN A 218 -15.98 30.84 13.64
C ASN A 218 -15.16 30.62 12.37
N THR A 219 -15.80 30.83 11.21
CA THR A 219 -15.28 30.58 9.87
C THR A 219 -14.08 31.45 9.51
N ALA A 220 -13.82 32.52 10.27
CA ALA A 220 -12.68 33.42 10.06
C ALA A 220 -11.30 32.78 10.34
N VAL A 221 -11.22 31.74 11.19
CA VAL A 221 -9.93 31.08 11.52
C VAL A 221 -9.59 29.97 10.51
N SER A 222 -10.61 29.37 9.88
CA SER A 222 -10.42 28.26 8.93
C SER A 222 -9.79 28.71 7.62
N THR A 223 -10.13 29.91 7.12
CA THR A 223 -9.57 30.42 5.86
C THR A 223 -8.10 30.82 6.00
N LYS A 224 -7.70 31.35 7.17
CA LYS A 224 -6.30 31.71 7.44
C LYS A 224 -5.38 30.49 7.53
N VAL A 225 -5.84 29.41 8.16
CA VAL A 225 -5.07 28.16 8.24
C VAL A 225 -4.96 27.47 6.88
N PHE A 226 -6.01 27.54 6.04
CA PHE A 226 -5.99 26.96 4.70
C PHE A 226 -5.06 27.74 3.74
N ILE A 227 -5.06 29.07 3.80
CA ILE A 227 -4.14 29.91 3.00
C ILE A 227 -2.68 29.71 3.44
N MET A 228 -2.41 29.65 4.75
CA MET A 228 -1.05 29.37 5.25
C MET A 228 -0.52 27.98 4.84
N PHE A 229 -1.40 26.97 4.72
CA PHE A 229 -1.02 25.62 4.28
C PHE A 229 -0.69 25.56 2.78
N ILE A 230 -1.44 26.31 1.95
CA ILE A 230 -1.19 26.43 0.51
C ILE A 230 0.13 27.19 0.26
N GLU A 231 0.42 28.25 1.03
CA GLU A 231 1.65 29.03 0.88
C GLU A 231 2.90 28.25 1.34
N THR A 232 2.78 27.39 2.35
CA THR A 232 3.89 26.52 2.79
C THR A 232 4.16 25.37 1.82
N GLU A 233 3.12 24.74 1.24
CA GLU A 233 3.31 23.73 0.18
C GLU A 233 3.93 24.33 -1.10
N ARG A 234 3.60 25.60 -1.43
CA ARG A 234 4.19 26.29 -2.58
C ARG A 234 5.68 26.64 -2.39
N GLN A 235 6.10 26.98 -1.16
CA GLN A 235 7.52 27.21 -0.85
C GLN A 235 8.34 25.91 -0.81
N ASP A 236 7.75 24.80 -0.40
CA ASP A 236 8.40 23.48 -0.43
C ASP A 236 8.57 22.94 -1.86
N GLU A 237 7.61 23.21 -2.77
CA GLU A 237 7.74 22.85 -4.19
C GLU A 237 8.78 23.70 -4.93
N GLU A 238 8.85 25.02 -4.67
CA GLU A 238 9.88 25.90 -5.26
C GLU A 238 11.31 25.53 -4.77
N ASN A 239 11.46 25.15 -3.49
CA ASN A 239 12.76 24.68 -2.97
C ASN A 239 13.16 23.30 -3.53
N ASN A 240 12.22 22.39 -3.75
CA ASN A 240 12.53 21.06 -4.28
C ASN A 240 12.80 21.06 -5.80
N PHE A 241 12.23 22.03 -6.54
CA PHE A 241 12.54 22.23 -7.96
C PHE A 241 13.97 22.76 -8.20
N CYS A 242 14.49 23.55 -7.26
CA CYS A 242 15.85 24.11 -7.32
C CYS A 242 16.94 23.03 -7.07
N TYR A 243 16.66 22.03 -6.23
CA TYR A 243 17.60 20.92 -5.98
C TYR A 243 17.72 19.93 -7.15
N TYR A 244 16.68 19.79 -7.98
CA TYR A 244 16.70 18.89 -9.15
C TYR A 244 17.26 19.54 -10.42
N THR A 245 17.27 20.87 -10.52
CA THR A 245 17.81 21.59 -11.70
C THR A 245 19.32 21.87 -11.60
N ILE A 246 19.89 21.97 -10.39
CA ILE A 246 21.33 22.24 -10.22
C ILE A 246 22.20 20.98 -10.45
N ASN A 247 21.65 19.77 -10.33
CA ASN A 247 22.42 18.52 -10.52
C ASN A 247 22.48 17.98 -11.97
N VAL A 248 21.82 18.64 -12.92
CA VAL A 248 21.82 18.23 -14.35
C VAL A 248 22.88 19.00 -15.16
N PHE A 249 23.52 20.04 -14.61
CA PHE A 249 24.49 20.89 -15.33
C PHE A 249 25.97 20.75 -14.91
N ARG A 250 26.35 19.67 -14.20
CA ARG A 250 27.76 19.39 -13.81
C ARG A 250 28.33 18.05 -14.31
N ARG A 251 27.74 17.47 -15.36
CA ARG A 251 28.33 16.32 -16.07
C ARG A 251 28.16 16.47 -17.59
N THR A 252 28.92 17.41 -18.12
CA THR A 252 29.50 17.42 -19.48
C THR A 252 30.92 17.91 -19.30
#